data_AF-A0A0U3A1P2-F1
#
_entry.id   AF-A0A0U3A1P2-F1
#
_cell.length_a   1.000
_cell.length_b   1.000
_cell.length_c   1.000
_cell.angle_alpha   90.00
_cell.angle_beta   90.00
_cell.angle_gamma   90.00
#
_symmetry.space_group_name_H-M   'P 1'
#
loop_
_entity.id
_entity.type
_entity.pdbx_description
1 polymer ?
#
loop_
_entity_poly.entity_id
_entity_poly.type
_entity_poly.pdbx_seq_one_letter_code
_entity_poly.pdbx_strand_id
1 'polypeptide(L)'
;MADVLSAQGFATACYGKWHIGASDGRWPTDHGFDEWLGIPRTWDESLWPDDPWYDPKRDGITSVLESRKGEKVREVKQLTQDVRRDIDAEFLARSKAFMKRSVEANKPFFLYFNHSLMHFPILPRAEFKGRSGQGEWADCLLQLDADFGTLLDDLKELGIEGDTIVVLSGDNGPEEMEPWRGHPGFFDGSYFTGMEGSLRTPCLVRYPGRVPPGIQSNEIVHIT
;
A
#
# COMPACT_ATOMS: atom_id res chain seq x y z
N MET A 1 -15.29 4.81 0.22
CA MET A 1 -14.69 6.16 0.34
C MET A 1 -14.51 6.82 -1.02
N ALA A 2 -13.79 6.22 -1.97
CA ALA A 2 -13.51 6.83 -3.27
C ALA A 2 -14.78 7.24 -4.05
N ASP A 3 -15.83 6.42 -4.09
CA ASP A 3 -17.12 6.81 -4.71
C ASP A 3 -17.68 8.13 -4.15
N VAL A 4 -17.63 8.30 -2.82
CA VAL A 4 -18.14 9.49 -2.14
C VAL A 4 -17.29 10.71 -2.50
N LEU A 5 -15.97 10.59 -2.44
CA LEU A 5 -15.05 11.70 -2.72
C LEU A 5 -15.05 12.08 -4.21
N SER A 6 -15.11 11.10 -5.11
CA SER A 6 -15.25 11.31 -6.56
C SER A 6 -16.53 12.10 -6.86
N ALA A 7 -17.65 11.77 -6.21
CA ALA A 7 -18.90 12.52 -6.34
C ALA A 7 -18.81 13.97 -5.81
N GLN A 8 -17.87 14.26 -4.90
CA GLN A 8 -17.56 15.62 -4.43
C GLN A 8 -16.50 16.34 -5.29
N GLY A 9 -16.08 15.76 -6.41
CA GLY A 9 -15.15 16.38 -7.35
C GLY A 9 -13.66 16.14 -7.05
N PHE A 10 -13.34 15.22 -6.13
CA PHE A 10 -11.96 14.82 -5.90
C PHE A 10 -11.43 14.02 -7.09
N ALA A 11 -10.16 14.26 -7.45
CA ALA A 11 -9.38 13.30 -8.20
C ALA A 11 -9.03 12.12 -7.29
N THR A 12 -9.06 10.89 -7.79
CA THR A 12 -8.92 9.70 -6.95
C THR A 12 -7.96 8.68 -7.58
N ALA A 13 -7.00 8.18 -6.80
CA ALA A 13 -6.06 7.16 -7.25
C ALA A 13 -5.87 6.06 -6.20
N CYS A 14 -5.73 4.83 -6.68
CA CYS A 14 -5.32 3.69 -5.85
C CYS A 14 -4.00 3.14 -6.40
N TYR A 15 -2.98 3.02 -5.57
CA TYR A 15 -1.71 2.40 -5.96
C TYR A 15 -1.36 1.30 -4.96
N GLY A 16 -1.23 0.08 -5.47
CA GLY A 16 -0.96 -1.11 -4.67
C GLY A 16 -2.09 -2.13 -4.62
N LYS A 17 -2.04 -2.99 -3.59
CA LYS A 17 -2.95 -4.14 -3.40
C LYS A 17 -4.41 -3.68 -3.30
N TRP A 18 -5.32 -4.36 -4.00
CA TRP A 18 -6.76 -4.10 -3.91
C TRP A 18 -7.49 -5.06 -2.97
N HIS A 19 -7.54 -6.35 -3.32
CA HIS A 19 -8.04 -7.45 -2.49
C HIS A 19 -9.53 -7.38 -2.07
N ILE A 20 -10.38 -6.64 -2.80
CA ILE A 20 -11.84 -6.56 -2.56
C ILE A 20 -12.65 -7.19 -3.71
N GLY A 21 -11.96 -7.78 -4.69
CA GLY A 21 -12.54 -8.49 -5.83
C GLY A 21 -11.61 -8.43 -7.03
N ALA A 22 -11.72 -9.43 -7.91
CA ALA A 22 -10.87 -9.55 -9.09
C ALA A 22 -11.69 -9.91 -10.35
N SER A 23 -12.79 -9.18 -10.55
CA SER A 23 -13.75 -9.39 -11.64
C SER A 23 -14.40 -8.07 -12.04
N ASP A 24 -14.99 -8.02 -13.23
CA ASP A 24 -15.75 -6.85 -13.70
C ASP A 24 -16.83 -6.41 -12.69
N GLY A 25 -16.91 -5.10 -12.46
CA GLY A 25 -17.79 -4.50 -11.46
C GLY A 25 -17.23 -4.56 -10.04
N ARG A 26 -15.98 -5.01 -9.85
CA ARG A 26 -15.29 -5.08 -8.55
C ARG A 26 -13.87 -4.52 -8.59
N TRP A 27 -13.45 -3.89 -9.68
CA TRP A 27 -12.14 -3.24 -9.77
C TRP A 27 -12.15 -1.92 -8.99
N PRO A 28 -10.99 -1.38 -8.56
CA PRO A 28 -10.94 -0.06 -7.93
C PRO A 28 -11.60 1.03 -8.79
N THR A 29 -11.40 0.97 -10.11
CA THR A 29 -11.97 1.92 -11.08
C THR A 29 -13.46 1.72 -11.35
N ASP A 30 -14.07 0.62 -10.87
CA ASP A 30 -15.52 0.45 -10.78
C ASP A 30 -16.09 1.08 -9.50
N HIS A 31 -15.22 1.39 -8.51
CA HIS A 31 -15.57 1.86 -7.17
C HIS A 31 -14.96 3.23 -6.86
N GLY A 32 -15.12 4.15 -7.82
CA GLY A 32 -14.89 5.58 -7.61
C GLY A 32 -13.47 6.06 -7.85
N PHE A 33 -12.48 5.16 -7.99
CA PHE A 33 -11.12 5.55 -8.35
C PHE A 33 -10.99 5.94 -9.84
N ASP A 34 -10.27 7.01 -10.14
CA ASP A 34 -10.04 7.46 -11.52
C ASP A 34 -8.90 6.67 -12.20
N GLU A 35 -7.89 6.26 -11.44
CA GLU A 35 -6.79 5.41 -11.89
C GLU A 35 -6.32 4.43 -10.81
N TRP A 36 -5.92 3.24 -11.27
CA TRP A 36 -5.37 2.19 -10.42
C TRP A 36 -4.18 1.50 -11.08
N LEU A 37 -3.15 1.21 -10.28
CA LEU A 37 -2.06 0.31 -10.61
C LEU A 37 -1.76 -0.57 -9.39
N GLY A 38 -1.74 -1.89 -9.57
CA GLY A 38 -1.36 -2.79 -8.48
C GLY A 38 -1.80 -4.22 -8.72
N ILE A 39 -1.88 -5.02 -7.65
CA ILE A 39 -2.33 -6.41 -7.73
C ILE A 39 -3.77 -6.54 -7.25
N PRO A 40 -4.59 -7.39 -7.92
CA PRO A 40 -6.01 -7.51 -7.59
C PRO A 40 -6.28 -8.27 -6.29
N ARG A 41 -5.35 -9.12 -5.86
CA ARG A 41 -5.45 -9.99 -4.68
C ARG A 41 -4.24 -9.82 -3.78
N THR A 42 -3.86 -10.83 -3.01
CA THR A 42 -2.67 -10.78 -2.16
C THR A 42 -1.41 -11.27 -2.87
N TRP A 43 -0.25 -10.96 -2.30
CA TRP A 43 1.07 -11.21 -2.90
C TRP A 43 1.45 -12.69 -2.85
N ASP A 44 1.09 -13.37 -1.76
CA ASP A 44 1.37 -14.78 -1.50
C ASP A 44 0.50 -15.77 -2.30
N GLU A 45 -0.61 -15.30 -2.88
CA GLU A 45 -1.37 -16.07 -3.88
C GLU A 45 -0.62 -16.22 -5.21
N SER A 46 0.46 -15.46 -5.41
CA SER A 46 1.23 -15.53 -6.64
C SER A 46 2.06 -16.81 -6.71
N LEU A 47 1.91 -17.53 -7.83
CA LEU A 47 2.83 -18.59 -8.19
C LEU A 47 4.09 -17.95 -8.80
N TRP A 48 5.14 -17.85 -8.00
CA TRP A 48 6.36 -17.15 -8.34
C TRP A 48 7.15 -17.88 -9.44
N PRO A 49 7.48 -17.24 -10.58
CA PRO A 49 8.15 -17.93 -11.69
C PRO A 49 9.55 -18.47 -11.39
N ASP A 50 10.17 -17.95 -10.34
CA ASP A 50 11.47 -18.35 -9.81
C ASP A 50 11.37 -19.42 -8.70
N ASP A 51 10.16 -19.86 -8.36
CA ASP A 51 9.96 -21.02 -7.49
C ASP A 51 10.40 -22.30 -8.22
N PRO A 52 11.23 -23.17 -7.61
CA PRO A 52 11.66 -24.44 -8.22
C PRO A 52 10.52 -25.38 -8.63
N TRP A 53 9.33 -25.21 -8.05
CA TRP A 53 8.14 -26.02 -8.32
C TRP A 53 7.19 -25.39 -9.33
N TYR A 54 7.48 -24.16 -9.78
CA TYR A 54 6.69 -23.48 -10.80
C TYR A 54 6.80 -24.21 -12.15
N ASP A 55 5.66 -24.55 -12.74
CA ASP A 55 5.57 -25.08 -14.10
C ASP A 55 4.66 -24.18 -14.95
N PRO A 56 5.19 -23.43 -15.93
CA PRO A 56 4.39 -22.52 -16.76
C PRO A 56 3.32 -23.22 -17.60
N LYS A 57 3.33 -24.56 -17.72
CA LYS A 57 2.26 -25.32 -18.39
C LYS A 57 1.08 -25.63 -17.47
N ARG A 58 1.30 -25.64 -16.16
CA ARG A 58 0.32 -25.98 -15.13
C ARG A 58 -0.17 -24.73 -14.39
N ASP A 59 0.75 -23.82 -14.11
CA ASP A 59 0.56 -22.72 -13.18
C ASP A 59 0.16 -21.44 -13.90
N GLY A 60 -0.82 -20.74 -13.33
CA GLY A 60 -1.27 -19.44 -13.84
C GLY A 60 -0.21 -18.36 -13.68
N ILE A 61 -0.31 -17.33 -14.52
CA ILE A 61 0.50 -16.12 -14.40
C ILE A 61 -0.28 -15.12 -13.55
N THR A 62 0.36 -14.61 -12.50
CA THR A 62 -0.13 -13.42 -11.79
C THR A 62 0.51 -12.19 -12.43
N SER A 63 -0.29 -11.18 -12.69
CA SER A 63 0.15 -9.93 -13.31
C SER A 63 -0.19 -8.73 -12.43
N VAL A 64 0.67 -7.70 -12.48
CA VAL A 64 0.30 -6.36 -12.05
C VAL A 64 -0.68 -5.81 -13.08
N LEU A 65 -1.76 -5.23 -12.59
CA LEU A 65 -2.86 -4.70 -13.38
C LEU A 65 -2.88 -3.18 -13.33
N GLU A 66 -3.37 -2.58 -14.40
CA GLU A 66 -3.62 -1.14 -14.48
C GLU A 66 -5.00 -0.90 -15.08
N SER A 67 -5.67 0.16 -14.64
CA SER A 67 -6.90 0.64 -15.27
C SER A 67 -7.13 2.11 -15.02
N ARG A 68 -7.92 2.73 -15.90
CA ARG A 68 -8.53 4.04 -15.69
C ARG A 68 -10.05 3.89 -15.71
N LYS A 69 -10.75 4.81 -15.06
CA LYS A 69 -12.20 4.83 -15.01
C LYS A 69 -12.82 4.82 -16.41
N GLY A 70 -13.70 3.85 -16.66
CA GLY A 70 -14.34 3.64 -17.96
C GLY A 70 -13.51 2.86 -18.98
N GLU A 71 -12.28 2.47 -18.64
CA GLU A 71 -11.42 1.62 -19.47
C GLU A 71 -11.41 0.16 -18.97
N LYS A 72 -11.04 -0.77 -19.84
CA LYS A 72 -10.82 -2.16 -19.43
C LYS A 72 -9.53 -2.28 -18.63
N VAL A 73 -9.55 -3.13 -17.61
CA VAL A 73 -8.34 -3.53 -16.89
C VAL A 73 -7.36 -4.23 -17.84
N ARG A 74 -6.09 -3.87 -17.72
CA ARG A 74 -5.01 -4.44 -18.51
C ARG A 74 -3.92 -5.02 -17.62
N GLU A 75 -3.34 -6.13 -18.05
CA GLU A 75 -2.09 -6.63 -17.50
C GLU A 75 -0.94 -5.79 -18.04
N VAL A 76 -0.05 -5.33 -17.14
CA VAL A 76 1.07 -4.47 -17.53
C VAL A 76 2.43 -5.11 -17.33
N LYS A 77 2.56 -6.03 -16.38
CA LYS A 77 3.77 -6.84 -16.16
C LYS A 77 3.43 -8.09 -15.39
N GLN A 78 4.11 -9.19 -15.70
CA GLN A 78 4.07 -10.39 -14.87
C GLN A 78 4.66 -10.07 -13.48
N LEU A 79 4.00 -10.55 -12.43
CA LEU A 79 4.50 -10.45 -11.08
C LEU A 79 5.62 -11.49 -10.88
N THR A 80 6.82 -11.00 -10.62
CA THR A 80 8.01 -11.77 -10.22
C THR A 80 8.51 -11.27 -8.88
N GLN A 81 9.44 -11.98 -8.22
CA GLN A 81 10.06 -11.46 -7.00
C GLN A 81 10.80 -10.14 -7.21
N ASP A 82 11.42 -9.95 -8.37
CA ASP A 82 12.07 -8.68 -8.74
C ASP A 82 11.04 -7.55 -8.90
N VAL A 83 9.91 -7.83 -9.57
CA VAL A 83 8.82 -6.85 -9.66
C VAL A 83 8.30 -6.52 -8.27
N ARG A 84 8.05 -7.52 -7.43
CA ARG A 84 7.60 -7.31 -6.05
C ARG A 84 8.57 -6.44 -5.25
N ARG A 85 9.88 -6.68 -5.40
CA ARG A 85 10.93 -5.94 -4.71
C ARG A 85 10.87 -4.45 -5.01
N ASP A 86 10.66 -4.09 -6.29
CA ASP A 86 10.81 -2.71 -6.75
C ASP A 86 9.49 -1.98 -7.02
N ILE A 87 8.32 -2.65 -6.96
CA ILE A 87 7.04 -2.06 -7.40
C ILE A 87 6.64 -0.82 -6.59
N ASP A 88 7.00 -0.74 -5.31
CA ASP A 88 6.68 0.42 -4.47
C ASP A 88 7.35 1.70 -4.98
N ALA A 89 8.51 1.61 -5.63
CA ALA A 89 9.14 2.76 -6.29
C ALA A 89 8.28 3.28 -7.45
N GLU A 90 7.60 2.39 -8.20
CA GLU A 90 6.63 2.81 -9.21
C GLU A 90 5.39 3.42 -8.56
N PHE A 91 4.87 2.84 -7.47
CA PHE A 91 3.72 3.41 -6.76
C PHE A 91 4.02 4.82 -6.22
N LEU A 92 5.22 5.06 -5.69
CA LEU A 92 5.68 6.38 -5.24
C LEU A 92 5.73 7.37 -6.41
N ALA A 93 6.38 6.99 -7.52
CA ALA A 93 6.48 7.84 -8.70
C ALA A 93 5.10 8.20 -9.27
N ARG A 94 4.17 7.23 -9.31
CA ARG A 94 2.78 7.42 -9.75
C ARG A 94 2.01 8.32 -8.80
N SER A 95 2.20 8.15 -7.49
CA SER A 95 1.62 9.00 -6.44
C SER A 95 2.05 10.46 -6.59
N LYS A 96 3.36 10.72 -6.72
CA LYS A 96 3.88 12.08 -6.96
C LYS A 96 3.28 12.70 -8.22
N ALA A 97 3.27 11.95 -9.32
CA ALA A 97 2.72 12.42 -10.58
C ALA A 97 1.22 12.71 -10.49
N PHE A 98 0.45 11.88 -9.78
CA PHE A 98 -0.97 12.09 -9.53
C PHE A 98 -1.25 13.33 -8.67
N MET A 99 -0.52 13.49 -7.56
CA MET A 99 -0.64 14.67 -6.68
C MET A 99 -0.31 15.94 -7.47
N LYS A 100 0.80 15.94 -8.22
CA LYS A 100 1.20 17.07 -9.08
C LYS A 100 0.11 17.45 -10.09
N ARG A 101 -0.45 16.47 -10.84
CA ARG A 101 -1.54 16.73 -11.79
C ARG A 101 -2.78 17.29 -11.10
N SER A 102 -3.09 16.83 -9.89
CA SER A 102 -4.25 17.30 -9.12
C SER A 102 -4.07 18.76 -8.69
N VAL A 103 -2.87 19.13 -8.23
CA VAL A 103 -2.50 20.52 -7.91
C VAL A 103 -2.56 21.41 -9.14
N GLU A 104 -1.98 20.99 -10.27
CA GLU A 104 -2.01 21.74 -11.53
C GLU A 104 -3.44 21.96 -12.05
N ALA A 105 -4.32 20.98 -11.83
CA ALA A 105 -5.74 21.08 -12.16
C ALA A 105 -6.59 21.83 -11.11
N ASN A 106 -5.97 22.29 -10.01
CA ASN A 106 -6.64 22.89 -8.86
C ASN A 106 -7.81 22.03 -8.34
N LYS A 107 -7.59 20.72 -8.23
CA LYS A 107 -8.55 19.74 -7.71
C LYS A 107 -8.05 19.13 -6.41
N PRO A 108 -8.92 18.96 -5.39
CA PRO A 108 -8.57 18.14 -4.24
C PRO A 108 -8.39 16.69 -4.69
N PHE A 109 -7.55 15.93 -3.98
CA PHE A 109 -7.26 14.55 -4.33
C PHE A 109 -7.44 13.59 -3.15
N PHE A 110 -7.72 12.34 -3.49
CA PHE A 110 -7.70 11.21 -2.59
C PHE A 110 -6.75 10.15 -3.15
N LEU A 111 -5.62 9.98 -2.46
CA LEU A 111 -4.62 8.98 -2.78
C LEU A 111 -4.76 7.82 -1.78
N TYR A 112 -5.11 6.65 -2.29
CA TYR A 112 -5.11 5.40 -1.52
C TYR A 112 -3.84 4.61 -1.86
N PHE A 113 -2.82 4.76 -1.03
CA PHE A 113 -1.49 4.18 -1.21
C PHE A 113 -1.32 2.94 -0.34
N ASN A 114 -1.33 1.77 -0.99
CA ASN A 114 -1.25 0.46 -0.37
C ASN A 114 0.13 -0.14 -0.64
N HIS A 115 1.11 0.22 0.19
CA HIS A 115 2.47 -0.28 0.08
C HIS A 115 2.52 -1.82 0.05
N SER A 116 3.45 -2.42 -0.71
CA SER A 116 3.50 -3.88 -0.90
C SER A 116 4.00 -4.64 0.35
N LEU A 117 4.86 -3.99 1.12
CA LEU A 117 5.31 -4.38 2.47
C LEU A 117 4.24 -4.02 3.53
N MET A 118 4.08 -4.74 4.63
CA MET A 118 4.94 -5.78 5.20
C MET A 118 4.38 -7.20 5.03
N HIS A 119 3.56 -7.44 4.00
CA HIS A 119 3.10 -8.80 3.69
C HIS A 119 4.26 -9.67 3.19
N PHE A 120 4.16 -10.99 3.30
CA PHE A 120 5.16 -11.91 2.74
C PHE A 120 4.95 -12.14 1.22
N PRO A 121 6.00 -12.51 0.47
CA PRO A 121 7.39 -12.65 0.91
C PRO A 121 8.04 -11.28 1.22
N ILE A 122 8.86 -11.21 2.27
CA ILE A 122 9.56 -9.99 2.66
C ILE A 122 10.82 -9.88 1.79
N LEU A 123 10.81 -8.91 0.88
CA LEU A 123 11.88 -8.75 -0.11
C LEU A 123 12.30 -7.27 -0.13
N PRO A 124 13.35 -6.88 0.63
CA PRO A 124 13.80 -5.51 0.61
C PRO A 124 14.44 -5.16 -0.73
N ARG A 125 14.29 -3.91 -1.16
CA ARG A 125 15.05 -3.36 -2.28
C ARG A 125 16.56 -3.45 -2.02
N ALA A 126 17.33 -3.50 -3.10
CA ALA A 126 18.76 -3.78 -3.04
C ALA A 126 19.52 -2.79 -2.14
N GLU A 127 19.12 -1.51 -2.15
CA GLU A 127 19.68 -0.45 -1.32
C GLU A 127 19.35 -0.57 0.18
N PHE A 128 18.32 -1.34 0.54
CA PHE A 128 17.92 -1.61 1.93
C PHE A 128 18.44 -2.94 2.46
N LYS A 129 18.84 -3.88 1.59
CA LYS A 129 19.31 -5.20 2.02
C LYS A 129 20.54 -5.10 2.92
N GLY A 130 20.44 -5.68 4.12
CA GLY A 130 21.46 -5.69 5.17
C GLY A 130 21.62 -4.37 5.93
N ARG A 131 20.79 -3.34 5.66
CA ARG A 131 20.94 -2.00 6.26
C ARG A 131 20.63 -1.95 7.74
N SER A 132 19.69 -2.77 8.21
CA SER A 132 19.29 -2.86 9.62
C SER A 132 20.26 -3.70 10.46
N GLY A 133 20.96 -4.64 9.83
CA GLY A 133 21.72 -5.68 10.53
C GLY A 133 20.84 -6.69 11.31
N GLN A 134 19.52 -6.66 11.13
CA GLN A 134 18.54 -7.47 11.87
C GLN A 134 17.67 -8.36 10.94
N GLY A 135 18.16 -8.63 9.74
CA GLY A 135 17.47 -9.46 8.74
C GLY A 135 16.53 -8.69 7.82
N GLU A 136 16.01 -9.39 6.82
CA GLU A 136 15.27 -8.78 5.70
C GLU A 136 13.94 -8.14 6.14
N TRP A 137 13.31 -8.64 7.20
CA TRP A 137 12.11 -8.01 7.78
C TRP A 137 12.40 -6.61 8.31
N ALA A 138 13.48 -6.46 9.09
CA ALA A 138 13.88 -5.15 9.61
C ALA A 138 14.38 -4.21 8.49
N ASP A 139 15.01 -4.76 7.45
CA ASP A 139 15.36 -3.98 6.25
C ASP A 139 14.12 -3.46 5.52
N CYS A 140 13.08 -4.29 5.39
CA CYS A 140 11.80 -3.89 4.82
C CYS A 140 11.09 -2.83 5.68
N LEU A 141 11.22 -2.89 7.00
CA LEU A 141 10.68 -1.85 7.88
C LEU A 141 11.38 -0.51 7.67
N LEU A 142 12.72 -0.51 7.50
CA LEU A 142 13.46 0.70 7.14
C LEU A 142 13.07 1.24 5.77
N GLN A 143 12.82 0.36 4.80
CA GLN A 143 12.33 0.75 3.48
C GLN A 143 10.94 1.40 3.57
N LEU A 144 10.02 0.79 4.30
CA LEU A 144 8.66 1.31 4.50
C LEU A 144 8.70 2.73 5.09
N ASP A 145 9.52 2.95 6.13
CA ASP A 145 9.71 4.29 6.73
C ASP A 145 10.24 5.31 5.71
N ALA A 146 11.27 4.94 4.94
CA ALA A 146 11.84 5.81 3.91
C ALA A 146 10.86 6.15 2.77
N ASP A 147 10.04 5.18 2.37
CA ASP A 147 9.06 5.35 1.30
C ASP A 147 7.89 6.24 1.72
N PHE A 148 7.40 6.10 2.95
CA PHE A 148 6.45 7.08 3.51
C PHE A 148 7.08 8.46 3.70
N GLY A 149 8.36 8.53 4.09
CA GLY A 149 9.12 9.78 4.13
C GLY A 149 9.13 10.50 2.77
N THR A 150 9.32 9.76 1.69
CA THR A 150 9.28 10.29 0.31
C THR A 150 7.91 10.91 -0.03
N LEU A 151 6.81 10.27 0.34
CA LEU A 151 5.47 10.85 0.16
C LEU A 151 5.29 12.16 0.92
N LEU A 152 5.80 12.25 2.15
CA LEU A 152 5.73 13.48 2.96
C LEU A 152 6.59 14.60 2.34
N ASP A 153 7.78 14.27 1.83
CA ASP A 153 8.64 15.21 1.12
C ASP A 153 7.97 15.72 -0.16
N ASP A 154 7.26 14.87 -0.89
CA ASP A 154 6.50 15.27 -2.07
C ASP A 154 5.39 16.28 -1.74
N LEU A 155 4.66 16.09 -0.62
CA LEU A 155 3.65 17.05 -0.16
C LEU A 155 4.26 18.42 0.15
N LYS A 156 5.47 18.43 0.73
CA LYS A 156 6.23 19.65 1.03
C LYS A 156 6.75 20.32 -0.23
N GLU A 157 7.32 19.56 -1.17
CA GLU A 157 7.79 20.06 -2.47
C GLU A 157 6.66 20.72 -3.26
N LEU A 158 5.47 20.10 -3.25
CA LEU A 158 4.28 20.62 -3.92
C LEU A 158 3.60 21.78 -3.17
N GLY A 159 4.05 22.11 -1.95
CA GLY A 159 3.52 23.21 -1.14
C GLY A 159 2.11 22.96 -0.58
N ILE A 160 1.66 21.71 -0.52
CA ILE A 160 0.30 21.31 -0.13
C ILE A 160 0.24 20.61 1.23
N GLU A 161 1.38 20.49 1.91
CA GLU A 161 1.50 19.86 3.23
C GLU A 161 0.48 20.40 4.25
N GLY A 162 0.27 21.72 4.29
CA GLY A 162 -0.66 22.37 5.21
C GLY A 162 -2.15 22.17 4.90
N ASP A 163 -2.46 21.59 3.73
CA ASP A 163 -3.83 21.31 3.28
C ASP A 163 -4.05 19.81 2.97
N THR A 164 -3.15 18.94 3.44
CA THR A 164 -3.25 17.50 3.23
C THR A 164 -3.39 16.78 4.56
N ILE A 165 -4.43 15.95 4.68
CA ILE A 165 -4.58 14.99 5.77
C ILE A 165 -3.88 13.70 5.36
N VAL A 166 -2.91 13.25 6.16
CA VAL A 166 -2.24 11.97 6.00
C VAL A 166 -2.69 11.03 7.11
N VAL A 167 -3.17 9.85 6.72
CA VAL A 167 -3.50 8.76 7.64
C VAL A 167 -2.67 7.55 7.25
N LEU A 168 -1.88 7.04 8.18
CA LEU A 168 -1.16 5.77 8.05
C LEU A 168 -1.79 4.78 9.00
N SER A 169 -2.08 3.58 8.51
CA SER A 169 -2.53 2.48 9.36
C SER A 169 -2.28 1.13 8.71
N GLY A 170 -2.21 0.08 9.54
CA GLY A 170 -2.15 -1.32 9.07
C GLY A 170 -3.53 -1.93 8.87
N ASP A 171 -3.64 -2.90 7.97
CA ASP A 171 -4.86 -3.67 7.69
C ASP A 171 -5.13 -4.78 8.73
N ASN A 172 -4.08 -5.40 9.25
CA ASN A 172 -4.13 -6.38 10.34
C ASN A 172 -2.80 -6.45 11.11
N GLY A 173 -2.79 -7.27 12.16
CA GLY A 173 -1.60 -7.62 12.94
C GLY A 173 -0.56 -8.43 12.15
N PRO A 174 0.59 -8.75 12.78
CA PRO A 174 1.72 -9.37 12.10
C PRO A 174 1.42 -10.81 11.68
N GLU A 175 2.05 -11.23 10.58
CA GLU A 175 2.18 -12.64 10.22
C GLU A 175 2.94 -13.41 11.32
N GLU A 176 2.61 -14.70 11.52
CA GLU A 176 3.27 -15.60 12.49
C GLU A 176 4.28 -16.54 11.81
N MET A 177 4.23 -16.65 10.49
CA MET A 177 5.13 -17.51 9.71
C MET A 177 6.56 -16.97 9.64
N GLU A 178 7.52 -17.73 10.18
CA GLU A 178 8.94 -17.51 9.94
C GLU A 178 9.31 -17.80 8.47
N PRO A 179 10.22 -17.02 7.83
CA PRO A 179 11.02 -15.93 8.39
C PRO A 179 10.37 -14.54 8.26
N TRP A 180 9.07 -14.47 7.94
CA TRP A 180 8.34 -13.24 7.61
C TRP A 180 7.64 -12.59 8.80
N ARG A 181 7.80 -13.19 9.97
CA ARG A 181 7.09 -12.85 11.19
C ARG A 181 7.39 -11.43 11.66
N GLY A 182 6.33 -10.66 11.90
CA GLY A 182 6.41 -9.36 12.58
C GLY A 182 6.24 -9.48 14.09
N HIS A 183 6.13 -8.34 14.79
CA HIS A 183 5.94 -8.34 16.25
C HIS A 183 4.69 -7.56 16.67
N PRO A 184 3.76 -8.15 17.45
CA PRO A 184 2.55 -7.48 17.91
C PRO A 184 2.79 -6.58 19.13
N GLY A 185 4.04 -6.18 19.38
CA GLY A 185 4.44 -5.61 20.67
C GLY A 185 4.06 -6.51 21.86
N PHE A 186 3.42 -5.93 22.86
CA PHE A 186 3.00 -6.63 24.07
C PHE A 186 1.64 -7.34 23.95
N PHE A 187 0.98 -7.26 22.79
CA PHE A 187 -0.33 -7.86 22.58
C PHE A 187 -0.22 -9.32 22.15
N ASP A 188 -1.19 -10.13 22.58
CA ASP A 188 -1.26 -11.54 22.22
C ASP A 188 -1.86 -11.74 20.82
N GLY A 189 -1.38 -12.76 20.12
CA GLY A 189 -1.90 -13.23 18.83
C GLY A 189 -1.27 -12.56 17.61
N SER A 190 -1.64 -13.09 16.45
CA SER A 190 -1.12 -12.76 15.12
C SER A 190 -2.25 -12.74 14.11
N TYR A 191 -1.94 -12.44 12.85
CA TYR A 191 -2.85 -12.57 11.72
C TYR A 191 -3.63 -13.90 11.79
N PHE A 192 -4.93 -13.85 11.47
CA PHE A 192 -5.95 -14.91 11.63
C PHE A 192 -6.43 -15.22 13.05
N THR A 193 -6.03 -14.46 14.08
CA THR A 193 -6.57 -14.62 15.43
C THR A 193 -7.58 -13.52 15.79
N GLY A 194 -8.45 -13.79 16.77
CA GLY A 194 -9.37 -12.78 17.33
C GLY A 194 -8.77 -11.97 18.48
N MET A 195 -7.44 -11.94 18.60
CA MET A 195 -6.73 -11.34 19.73
C MET A 195 -6.22 -9.92 19.39
N GLU A 196 -5.85 -9.17 20.43
CA GLU A 196 -5.41 -7.77 20.29
C GLU A 196 -4.24 -7.60 19.30
N GLY A 197 -3.29 -8.53 19.28
CA GLY A 197 -2.15 -8.51 18.37
C GLY A 197 -2.53 -8.65 16.90
N SER A 198 -3.70 -9.23 16.60
CA SER A 198 -4.25 -9.32 15.23
C SER A 198 -5.06 -8.11 14.82
N LEU A 199 -5.79 -7.49 15.76
CA LEU A 199 -6.81 -6.49 15.47
C LEU A 199 -6.32 -5.05 15.68
N ARG A 200 -5.34 -4.86 16.58
CA ARG A 200 -4.80 -3.55 16.92
C ARG A 200 -3.57 -3.26 16.05
N THR A 201 -3.69 -2.28 15.17
CA THR A 201 -2.62 -1.86 14.27
C THR A 201 -2.11 -0.45 14.62
N PRO A 202 -0.90 -0.09 14.19
CA PRO A 202 -0.45 1.30 14.24
C PRO A 202 -1.44 2.21 13.50
N CYS A 203 -1.68 3.41 14.04
CA CYS A 203 -2.46 4.44 13.38
C CYS A 203 -1.83 5.80 13.66
N LEU A 204 -1.48 6.53 12.61
CA LEU A 204 -0.92 7.88 12.68
C LEU A 204 -1.78 8.80 11.83
N VAL A 205 -2.19 9.93 12.41
CA VAL A 205 -2.92 10.98 11.70
C VAL A 205 -2.10 12.26 11.75
N ARG A 206 -1.89 12.88 10.59
CA ARG A 206 -1.12 14.10 10.43
C ARG A 206 -1.89 15.11 9.60
N TYR A 207 -2.09 16.30 10.17
CA TYR A 207 -2.63 17.46 9.45
C TYR A 207 -2.04 18.75 10.03
N PRO A 208 -0.90 19.23 9.49
CA PRO A 208 -0.17 20.37 10.07
C PRO A 208 -1.05 21.61 10.25
N GLY A 209 -0.97 22.23 11.43
CA GLY A 209 -1.78 23.41 11.79
C GLY A 209 -3.23 23.10 12.19
N ARG A 210 -3.70 21.85 12.06
CA ARG A 210 -5.04 21.41 12.47
C ARG A 210 -5.01 20.34 13.55
N VAL A 211 -4.11 19.37 13.44
CA VAL A 211 -3.84 18.34 14.44
C VAL A 211 -2.54 18.72 15.18
N PRO A 212 -2.57 18.93 16.51
CA PRO A 212 -1.35 19.25 17.26
C PRO A 212 -0.33 18.10 17.20
N PRO A 213 0.98 18.39 17.04
CA PRO A 213 2.01 17.36 16.95
C PRO A 213 2.27 16.70 18.32
N GLY A 214 2.69 15.43 18.29
CA GLY A 214 3.11 14.70 19.49
C GLY A 214 1.99 14.32 20.45
N ILE A 215 0.73 14.43 20.02
CA ILE A 215 -0.42 13.99 20.80
C ILE A 215 -0.62 12.48 20.66
N GLN A 216 -0.87 11.82 21.79
CA GLN A 216 -1.35 10.46 21.84
C GLN A 216 -2.85 10.48 22.22
N SER A 217 -3.65 9.70 21.51
CA SER A 217 -5.05 9.45 21.86
C SER A 217 -5.22 7.98 22.24
N ASN A 218 -6.01 7.72 23.28
CA ASN A 218 -6.45 6.38 23.67
C ASN A 218 -7.94 6.14 23.35
N GLU A 219 -8.56 7.03 22.56
CA GLU A 219 -9.90 6.82 22.06
C GLU A 219 -9.97 5.61 21.14
N ILE A 220 -11.13 4.96 21.08
CA ILE A 220 -11.34 3.82 20.17
C ILE A 220 -11.56 4.37 18.76
N VAL A 221 -10.68 3.99 17.84
CA VAL A 221 -10.74 4.31 16.41
C VAL A 221 -10.74 3.01 15.62
N HIS A 222 -11.54 2.95 14.56
CA HIS A 222 -11.61 1.82 13.65
C HIS A 222 -11.41 2.30 12.21
N ILE A 223 -10.67 1.53 11.40
CA ILE A 223 -10.28 1.93 10.03
C ILE A 223 -11.38 1.67 8.98
N THR A 224 -12.39 0.86 9.30
CA THR A 224 -13.57 0.63 8.46
C THR A 224 -14.78 1.39 8.94
#